data_AF-A1BSG2-F1
#
_entry.id   AF-A1BSG2-F1
#
_cell.length_a   1.000
_cell.length_b   1.000
_cell.length_c   1.000
_cell.angle_alpha   90.00
_cell.angle_beta   90.00
_cell.angle_gamma   90.00
#
_symmetry.space_group_name_H-M   'P 1'
#
loop_
_entity.id
_entity.type
_entity.pdbx_description
1 polymer ?
#
loop_
_entity_poly.entity_id
_entity_poly.type
_entity_poly.pdbx_seq_one_letter_code
_entity_poly.pdbx_strand_id
1 'polypeptide(L)'
;DIAPVTPGVAVDVSHIPTAVKVAGYAGEDPTPALEGANLVLISAGVARKPGMDRSDLFNINAGIVRNLIEKVATVCPTACVGIITNPVNTTVAIAAEVLKKAGIYDKRKLFGVTSLDVLRSETFVAELKGKDVNDVKVPVIGGHSGVTILPLLSQASEEDKIDFTAEEVAALTKRIQNA
;
A
#
# COMPACT_ATOMS: atom_id res chain seq x y z
N ASP A 1 11.97 -13.64 -7.47
CA ASP A 1 10.99 -14.59 -8.03
C ASP A 1 9.76 -13.85 -8.50
N ILE A 2 9.81 -13.37 -9.74
CA ILE A 2 8.66 -12.78 -10.43
C ILE A 2 7.93 -13.94 -11.09
N ALA A 3 6.65 -14.11 -10.70
CA ALA A 3 5.88 -15.28 -11.06
C ALA A 3 5.89 -15.54 -12.58
N PRO A 4 6.04 -16.81 -13.02
CA PRO A 4 6.13 -17.15 -14.45
C PRO A 4 4.84 -16.83 -15.23
N VAL A 5 3.74 -16.62 -14.52
CA VAL A 5 2.44 -16.23 -15.09
C VAL A 5 2.34 -14.74 -15.44
N THR A 6 3.26 -13.91 -14.96
CA THR A 6 3.23 -12.44 -15.14
C THR A 6 3.15 -12.01 -16.61
N PRO A 7 3.88 -12.64 -17.57
CA PRO A 7 3.72 -12.32 -18.99
C PRO A 7 2.32 -12.59 -19.52
N GLY A 8 1.64 -13.65 -19.05
CA GLY A 8 0.26 -13.93 -19.42
C GLY A 8 -0.72 -12.86 -18.94
N VAL A 9 -0.58 -12.45 -17.67
CA VAL A 9 -1.36 -11.34 -17.08
C VAL A 9 -1.15 -10.04 -17.86
N ALA A 10 0.09 -9.76 -18.27
CA ALA A 10 0.40 -8.57 -19.08
C ALA A 10 -0.30 -8.60 -20.44
N VAL A 11 -0.37 -9.77 -21.10
CA VAL A 11 -1.12 -9.94 -22.37
C VAL A 11 -2.61 -9.67 -22.14
N ASP A 12 -3.21 -10.24 -21.09
CA ASP A 12 -4.63 -10.03 -20.78
C ASP A 12 -4.95 -8.53 -20.57
N VAL A 13 -4.14 -7.83 -19.77
CA VAL A 13 -4.34 -6.39 -19.52
C VAL A 13 -4.04 -5.54 -20.76
N SER A 14 -3.14 -5.98 -21.64
CA SER A 14 -2.81 -5.25 -22.87
C SER A 14 -3.97 -5.17 -23.87
N HIS A 15 -5.00 -6.01 -23.72
CA HIS A 15 -6.20 -5.98 -24.57
C HIS A 15 -7.17 -4.83 -24.23
N ILE A 16 -7.00 -4.15 -23.09
CA ILE A 16 -7.84 -3.01 -22.72
C ILE A 16 -7.51 -1.83 -23.67
N PRO A 17 -8.48 -1.29 -24.44
CA PRO A 17 -8.23 -0.33 -25.52
C PRO A 17 -7.90 1.08 -24.98
N THR A 18 -6.72 1.23 -24.41
CA THR A 18 -6.16 2.48 -23.88
C THR A 18 -4.80 2.77 -24.52
N ALA A 19 -4.28 3.98 -24.33
CA ALA A 19 -2.95 4.34 -24.81
C ALA A 19 -1.80 3.69 -24.01
N VAL A 20 -2.09 2.99 -22.90
CA VAL A 20 -1.09 2.40 -22.02
C VAL A 20 -0.51 1.14 -22.65
N LYS A 21 0.82 1.10 -22.80
CA LYS A 21 1.54 -0.11 -23.22
C LYS A 21 1.86 -0.95 -21.99
N VAL A 22 1.56 -2.24 -22.06
CA VAL A 22 1.79 -3.19 -20.97
C VAL A 22 2.89 -4.16 -21.38
N ALA A 23 3.88 -4.35 -20.51
CA ALA A 23 4.95 -5.33 -20.67
C ALA A 23 5.02 -6.18 -19.40
N GLY A 24 5.12 -7.50 -19.56
CA GLY A 24 5.26 -8.45 -18.47
C GLY A 24 6.68 -9.01 -18.42
N TYR A 25 7.21 -9.12 -17.21
CA TYR A 25 8.54 -9.66 -16.94
C TYR A 25 8.42 -10.86 -16.00
N ALA A 26 9.36 -11.80 -16.05
CA ALA A 26 9.38 -12.98 -15.19
C ALA A 26 10.83 -13.37 -14.84
N GLY A 27 11.00 -14.23 -13.84
CA GLY A 27 12.31 -14.73 -13.39
C GLY A 27 12.81 -14.05 -12.12
N GLU A 28 14.11 -14.20 -11.84
CA GLU A 28 14.69 -13.74 -10.57
C GLU A 28 15.14 -12.28 -10.58
N ASP A 29 15.51 -11.75 -11.74
CA ASP A 29 16.04 -10.38 -11.87
C ASP A 29 14.94 -9.38 -12.27
N PRO A 30 14.59 -8.43 -11.38
CA PRO A 30 13.58 -7.42 -11.69
C PRO A 30 14.11 -6.26 -12.53
N THR A 31 15.42 -6.21 -12.81
CA THR A 31 16.07 -5.09 -13.50
C THR A 31 15.35 -4.66 -14.79
N PRO A 32 14.97 -5.57 -15.72
CA PRO A 32 14.28 -5.18 -16.94
C PRO A 32 12.93 -4.50 -16.70
N ALA A 33 12.25 -4.81 -15.59
CA ALA A 33 10.98 -4.20 -15.22
C ALA A 33 11.14 -2.81 -14.56
N LEU A 34 12.35 -2.48 -14.10
CA LEU A 34 12.65 -1.25 -13.37
C LEU A 34 13.29 -0.17 -14.25
N GLU A 35 13.88 -0.54 -15.38
CA GLU A 35 14.53 0.39 -16.30
C GLU A 35 13.58 1.50 -16.76
N GLY A 36 13.98 2.76 -16.53
CA GLY A 36 13.18 3.93 -16.90
C GLY A 36 11.94 4.17 -16.02
N ALA A 37 11.71 3.37 -14.97
CA ALA A 37 10.54 3.54 -14.12
C ALA A 37 10.54 4.88 -13.37
N ASN A 38 9.42 5.61 -13.41
CA ASN A 38 9.21 6.82 -12.62
C ASN A 38 8.43 6.55 -11.32
N LEU A 39 7.69 5.43 -11.27
CA LEU A 39 6.92 4.96 -10.12
C LEU A 39 7.09 3.45 -10.00
N VAL A 40 7.41 2.97 -8.80
CA VAL A 40 7.51 1.55 -8.46
C VAL A 40 6.56 1.26 -7.32
N LEU A 41 5.59 0.38 -7.54
CA LEU A 41 4.68 -0.12 -6.50
C LEU A 41 5.10 -1.53 -6.11
N ILE A 42 5.38 -1.73 -4.82
CA ILE A 42 5.81 -3.02 -4.28
C ILE A 42 4.65 -3.64 -3.51
N SER A 43 3.91 -4.51 -4.18
CA SER A 43 2.91 -5.42 -3.59
C SER A 43 3.44 -6.82 -3.36
N ALA A 44 4.71 -7.08 -3.72
CA ALA A 44 5.35 -8.37 -3.59
C ALA A 44 5.48 -8.77 -2.12
N GLY A 45 4.93 -9.93 -1.76
CA GLY A 45 4.98 -10.45 -0.41
C GLY A 45 4.22 -11.75 -0.32
N VAL A 46 4.45 -12.45 0.78
CA VAL A 46 3.70 -13.65 1.11
C VAL A 46 2.48 -13.24 1.92
N ALA A 47 1.32 -13.78 1.58
CA ALA A 47 0.14 -13.67 2.43
C ALA A 47 0.25 -14.66 3.59
N ARG A 48 -0.27 -14.29 4.77
CA ARG A 48 -0.25 -15.16 5.94
C ARG A 48 -0.93 -16.50 5.62
N LYS A 49 -0.22 -17.61 5.84
CA LYS A 49 -0.78 -18.97 5.71
C LYS A 49 -1.16 -19.53 7.09
N PRO A 50 -2.15 -20.42 7.18
CA PRO A 50 -2.44 -21.15 8.42
C PRO A 50 -1.16 -21.80 8.96
N GLY A 51 -0.88 -21.64 10.25
CA GLY A 51 0.32 -22.18 10.90
C GLY A 51 1.59 -21.32 10.78
N MET A 52 1.55 -20.18 10.07
CA MET A 52 2.69 -19.25 10.01
C MET A 52 2.65 -18.22 11.14
N ASP A 53 3.77 -18.08 11.85
CA ASP A 53 3.95 -17.06 12.88
C ASP A 53 4.06 -15.65 12.29
N ARG A 54 3.67 -14.65 13.08
CA ARG A 54 3.75 -13.24 12.65
C ARG A 54 5.19 -12.81 12.38
N SER A 55 6.14 -13.31 13.17
CA SER A 55 7.58 -13.05 13.00
C SER A 55 8.11 -13.59 11.68
N ASP A 56 7.67 -14.79 11.28
CA ASP A 56 8.13 -15.42 10.04
C ASP A 56 7.66 -14.64 8.83
N LEU A 57 6.37 -14.27 8.82
CA LEU A 57 5.79 -13.43 7.78
C LEU A 57 6.54 -12.10 7.66
N PHE A 58 6.84 -11.47 8.79
CA PHE A 58 7.62 -10.24 8.83
C PHE A 58 9.01 -10.43 8.21
N ASN A 59 9.75 -11.46 8.64
CA ASN A 59 11.12 -11.71 8.16
C ASN A 59 11.17 -12.00 6.66
N ILE A 60 10.21 -12.76 6.15
CA ILE A 60 10.08 -13.06 4.71
C ILE A 60 9.83 -11.76 3.93
N ASN A 61 8.82 -11.00 4.31
CA ASN A 61 8.46 -9.78 3.59
C ASN A 61 9.51 -8.67 3.73
N ALA A 62 10.18 -8.58 4.88
CA ALA A 62 11.33 -7.70 5.08
C ALA A 62 12.47 -8.02 4.10
N GLY A 63 12.79 -9.31 3.92
CA GLY A 63 13.79 -9.76 2.95
C GLY A 63 13.40 -9.41 1.51
N ILE A 64 12.14 -9.66 1.13
CA ILE A 64 11.62 -9.34 -0.21
C ILE A 64 11.73 -7.83 -0.48
N VAL A 65 11.23 -6.99 0.43
CA VAL A 65 11.25 -5.52 0.28
C VAL A 65 12.69 -5.02 0.21
N ARG A 66 13.58 -5.49 1.09
CA ARG A 66 14.99 -5.10 1.06
C ARG A 66 15.63 -5.36 -0.31
N ASN A 67 15.52 -6.59 -0.82
CA ASN A 67 16.15 -6.98 -2.07
C ASN A 67 15.59 -6.19 -3.27
N LEU A 68 14.27 -5.93 -3.29
CA LEU A 68 13.65 -5.11 -4.35
C LEU A 68 14.10 -3.65 -4.28
N ILE A 69 14.20 -3.08 -3.08
CA ILE A 69 14.65 -1.70 -2.90
C ILE A 69 16.13 -1.53 -3.26
N GLU A 70 16.99 -2.52 -2.99
CA GLU A 70 18.38 -2.53 -3.46
C GLU A 70 18.47 -2.46 -5.00
N LYS A 71 17.56 -3.14 -5.70
CA LYS A 71 17.44 -3.06 -7.16
C LYS A 71 16.89 -1.72 -7.63
N VAL A 72 15.86 -1.18 -6.99
CA VAL A 72 15.35 0.18 -7.29
C VAL A 72 16.46 1.22 -7.12
N ALA A 73 17.24 1.12 -6.04
CA ALA A 73 18.31 2.07 -5.74
C ALA A 73 19.42 2.11 -6.80
N THR A 74 19.61 1.01 -7.53
CA THR A 74 20.64 0.89 -8.56
C THR A 74 20.10 1.17 -9.97
N VAL A 75 18.85 0.77 -10.26
CA VAL A 75 18.30 0.80 -11.63
C VAL A 75 17.47 2.06 -11.90
N CYS A 76 16.69 2.52 -10.93
CA CYS A 76 15.80 3.68 -11.07
C CYS A 76 15.78 4.57 -9.81
N PRO A 77 16.93 5.13 -9.39
CA PRO A 77 17.10 5.82 -8.10
C PRO A 77 16.21 7.06 -7.93
N THR A 78 15.68 7.60 -9.03
CA THR A 78 14.82 8.78 -9.01
C THR A 78 13.33 8.45 -8.94
N ALA A 79 12.94 7.18 -8.98
CA ALA A 79 11.55 6.75 -8.95
C ALA A 79 10.86 7.10 -7.63
N CYS A 80 9.56 7.37 -7.70
CA CYS A 80 8.67 7.30 -6.56
C CYS A 80 8.45 5.83 -6.18
N VAL A 81 8.47 5.49 -4.90
CA VAL A 81 8.37 4.12 -4.40
C VAL A 81 7.22 4.01 -3.42
N GLY A 82 6.20 3.23 -3.80
CA GLY A 82 5.04 2.92 -2.96
C GLY A 82 5.12 1.51 -2.39
N ILE A 83 5.15 1.38 -1.06
CA ILE A 83 5.17 0.09 -0.37
C ILE A 83 3.74 -0.32 0.00
N ILE A 84 3.27 -1.42 -0.58
CA ILE A 84 1.99 -2.07 -0.25
C ILE A 84 2.25 -3.31 0.62
N THR A 85 3.43 -3.93 0.49
CA THR A 85 3.82 -5.14 1.22
C THR A 85 3.68 -4.97 2.73
N ASN A 86 2.85 -5.83 3.33
CA ASN A 86 2.65 -5.86 4.76
C ASN A 86 3.83 -6.50 5.53
N PRO A 87 4.12 -6.05 6.76
CA PRO A 87 3.46 -4.95 7.47
C PRO A 87 4.01 -3.58 7.04
N VAL A 88 3.16 -2.72 6.46
CA VAL A 88 3.56 -1.40 5.90
C VAL A 88 4.29 -0.53 6.94
N ASN A 89 3.84 -0.57 8.19
CA ASN A 89 4.45 0.15 9.31
C ASN A 89 5.96 -0.10 9.46
N THR A 90 6.43 -1.28 9.07
CA THR A 90 7.84 -1.67 9.21
C THR A 90 8.56 -1.74 7.86
N THR A 91 7.90 -2.19 6.80
CA THR A 91 8.51 -2.34 5.47
C THR A 91 8.90 -0.99 4.87
N VAL A 92 8.15 0.09 5.14
CA VAL A 92 8.54 1.45 4.75
C VAL A 92 9.84 1.89 5.45
N ALA A 93 9.99 1.59 6.75
CA ALA A 93 11.21 1.91 7.48
C ALA A 93 12.41 1.13 6.93
N ILE A 94 12.22 -0.16 6.61
CA ILE A 94 13.26 -0.98 5.98
C ILE A 94 13.67 -0.38 4.63
N ALA A 95 12.71 -0.04 3.77
CA ALA A 95 13.00 0.60 2.48
C ALA A 95 13.78 1.90 2.65
N ALA A 96 13.41 2.74 3.63
CA ALA A 96 14.12 3.97 3.92
C ALA A 96 15.58 3.72 4.30
N GLU A 97 15.87 2.76 5.18
CA GLU A 97 17.24 2.45 5.61
C GLU A 97 18.10 1.88 4.45
N VAL A 98 17.52 1.08 3.57
CA VAL A 98 18.21 0.59 2.37
C VAL A 98 18.58 1.75 1.44
N LEU A 99 17.65 2.66 1.16
CA LEU A 99 17.89 3.83 0.33
C LEU A 99 18.92 4.79 0.97
N LYS A 100 18.90 4.95 2.30
CA LYS A 100 19.89 5.76 3.03
C LYS A 100 21.28 5.15 2.92
N LYS A 101 21.40 3.84 3.09
CA LYS A 101 22.66 3.11 2.92
C LYS A 101 23.22 3.25 1.50
N ALA A 102 22.33 3.32 0.49
CA ALA A 102 22.69 3.58 -0.89
C ALA A 102 22.98 5.07 -1.20
N GLY A 103 22.76 5.99 -0.26
CA GLY A 103 23.02 7.42 -0.42
C GLY A 103 22.02 8.19 -1.29
N ILE A 104 20.86 7.59 -1.61
CA ILE A 104 19.87 8.15 -2.55
C ILE A 104 18.49 8.42 -1.94
N TYR A 105 18.36 8.30 -0.62
CA TYR A 105 17.08 8.46 0.07
C TYR A 105 16.49 9.87 -0.11
N ASP A 106 15.28 9.95 -0.70
CA ASP A 106 14.45 11.15 -0.73
C ASP A 106 13.12 10.88 -0.01
N LYS A 107 12.92 11.54 1.13
CA LYS A 107 11.70 11.43 1.96
C LYS A 107 10.40 11.81 1.23
N ARG A 108 10.48 12.52 0.10
CA ARG A 108 9.31 12.92 -0.71
C ARG A 108 8.90 11.83 -1.70
N LYS A 109 9.75 10.82 -1.92
CA LYS A 109 9.56 9.79 -2.96
C LYS A 109 9.28 8.40 -2.40
N LEU A 110 9.54 8.14 -1.12
CA LEU A 110 9.16 6.88 -0.48
C LEU A 110 7.86 7.07 0.33
N PHE A 111 6.86 6.25 0.06
CA PHE A 111 5.59 6.27 0.79
C PHE A 111 5.03 4.86 1.04
N GLY A 112 4.35 4.70 2.17
CA GLY A 112 3.52 3.53 2.44
C GLY A 112 2.12 3.75 1.88
N VAL A 113 1.56 2.74 1.21
CA VAL A 113 0.21 2.82 0.65
C VAL A 113 -0.80 2.43 1.73
N THR A 114 -1.46 3.42 2.32
CA THR A 114 -2.50 3.24 3.35
C THR A 114 -3.90 3.62 2.86
N SER A 115 -4.06 3.92 1.56
CA SER A 115 -5.31 4.41 0.97
C SER A 115 -6.50 3.47 1.17
N LEU A 116 -6.25 2.17 1.36
CA LEU A 116 -7.32 1.20 1.66
C LEU A 116 -8.04 1.53 2.98
N ASP A 117 -7.33 2.05 3.99
CA ASP A 117 -7.95 2.42 5.28
C ASP A 117 -8.87 3.63 5.13
N VAL A 118 -8.50 4.56 4.25
CA VAL A 118 -9.33 5.72 3.87
C VAL A 118 -10.58 5.24 3.15
N LEU A 119 -10.45 4.41 2.11
CA LEU A 119 -11.58 3.87 1.36
C LEU A 119 -12.55 3.08 2.26
N ARG A 120 -12.03 2.29 3.20
CA ARG A 120 -12.84 1.57 4.20
C ARG A 120 -13.56 2.52 5.14
N SER A 121 -12.88 3.56 5.60
CA SER A 121 -13.46 4.58 6.49
C SER A 121 -14.60 5.33 5.80
N GLU A 122 -14.37 5.79 4.57
CA GLU A 122 -15.39 6.46 3.74
C GLU A 122 -16.60 5.54 3.49
N THR A 123 -16.35 4.29 3.12
CA THR A 123 -17.42 3.28 2.90
C THR A 123 -18.26 3.06 4.16
N PHE A 124 -17.62 2.83 5.31
CA PHE A 124 -18.36 2.52 6.54
C PHE A 124 -19.08 3.73 7.12
N VAL A 125 -18.52 4.93 6.97
CA VAL A 125 -19.20 6.18 7.36
C VAL A 125 -20.42 6.44 6.46
N ALA A 126 -20.27 6.27 5.15
CA ALA A 126 -21.36 6.42 4.19
C ALA A 126 -22.50 5.44 4.48
N GLU A 127 -22.17 4.16 4.70
CA GLU A 127 -23.14 3.12 5.06
C GLU A 127 -23.89 3.45 6.36
N LEU A 128 -23.18 3.87 7.41
CA LEU A 128 -23.79 4.19 8.70
C LEU A 128 -24.72 5.41 8.63
N LYS A 129 -24.31 6.45 7.88
CA LYS A 129 -25.02 7.73 7.81
C LYS A 129 -26.00 7.83 6.66
N GLY A 130 -26.09 6.81 5.80
CA GLY A 130 -26.94 6.81 4.61
C GLY A 130 -26.55 7.90 3.61
N LYS A 131 -25.24 8.12 3.44
CA LYS A 131 -24.67 9.14 2.54
C LYS A 131 -24.10 8.52 1.28
N ASP A 132 -23.82 9.33 0.26
CA ASP A 132 -23.11 8.85 -0.94
C ASP A 132 -21.62 8.68 -0.62
N VAL A 133 -21.09 7.48 -0.85
CA VAL A 133 -19.68 7.16 -0.60
C VAL A 133 -18.72 8.01 -1.44
N ASN A 134 -19.16 8.50 -2.60
CA ASN A 134 -18.33 9.32 -3.47
C ASN A 134 -18.02 10.69 -2.85
N ASP A 135 -18.96 11.21 -2.05
CA ASP A 135 -18.89 12.55 -1.47
C ASP A 135 -18.34 12.54 -0.05
N VAL A 136 -18.46 11.41 0.66
CA VAL A 136 -17.84 11.25 1.99
C VAL A 136 -16.31 11.31 1.89
N LYS A 137 -15.69 12.06 2.82
CA LYS A 137 -14.25 12.15 3.01
C LYS A 137 -13.92 11.89 4.47
N VAL A 138 -12.99 10.97 4.72
CA VAL A 138 -12.53 10.65 6.08
C VAL A 138 -11.00 10.57 6.10
N PRO A 139 -10.30 11.56 6.67
CA PRO A 139 -8.86 11.46 6.87
C PRO A 139 -8.51 10.31 7.80
N VAL A 140 -7.51 9.51 7.43
CA VAL A 140 -6.95 8.43 8.27
C VAL A 140 -5.46 8.68 8.46
N ILE A 141 -5.01 8.64 9.72
CA ILE A 141 -3.61 8.87 10.09
C ILE A 141 -3.06 7.71 10.92
N GLY A 142 -1.78 7.81 11.30
CA GLY A 142 -1.09 6.83 12.13
C GLY A 142 -0.34 5.80 11.28
N GLY A 143 -0.80 4.56 11.28
CA GLY A 143 -0.23 3.45 10.53
C GLY A 143 -1.32 2.57 9.89
N HIS A 144 -0.92 1.38 9.45
CA HIS A 144 -1.72 0.43 8.67
C HIS A 144 -1.85 -0.93 9.38
N SER A 145 -1.96 -0.93 10.72
CA SER A 145 -2.14 -2.17 11.48
C SER A 145 -2.93 -1.95 12.77
N GLY A 146 -4.12 -2.55 12.85
CA GLY A 146 -4.94 -2.56 14.05
C GLY A 146 -5.13 -1.16 14.62
N VAL A 147 -4.81 -1.01 15.91
CA VAL A 147 -4.94 0.26 16.65
C VAL A 147 -4.09 1.42 16.13
N THR A 148 -3.13 1.16 15.24
CA THR A 148 -2.36 2.24 14.60
C THR A 148 -3.16 2.97 13.52
N ILE A 149 -4.24 2.38 13.02
CA ILE A 149 -5.15 3.01 12.05
C ILE A 149 -6.08 3.96 12.81
N LEU A 150 -5.96 5.26 12.55
CA LEU A 150 -6.70 6.30 13.27
C LEU A 150 -7.59 7.09 12.30
N PRO A 151 -8.86 6.67 12.10
CA PRO A 151 -9.81 7.44 11.33
C PRO A 151 -10.23 8.70 12.12
N LEU A 152 -9.98 9.87 11.55
CA LEU A 152 -10.31 11.15 12.17
C LEU A 152 -11.77 11.50 11.91
N LEU A 153 -12.69 10.78 12.56
CA LEU A 153 -14.13 10.96 12.39
C LEU A 153 -14.61 12.38 12.74
N SER A 154 -13.88 13.09 13.60
CA SER A 154 -14.14 14.50 13.90
C SER A 154 -13.91 15.44 12.70
N GLN A 155 -13.20 14.97 11.68
CA GLN A 155 -12.91 15.66 10.42
C GLN A 155 -13.64 15.01 9.24
N ALA A 156 -14.53 14.05 9.49
CA ALA A 156 -15.31 13.46 8.41
C ALA A 156 -16.33 14.48 7.88
N SER A 157 -16.40 14.58 6.55
CA SER A 157 -17.26 15.53 5.87
C SER A 157 -17.86 14.92 4.61
N GLU A 158 -18.94 15.53 4.15
CA GLU A 158 -19.45 15.43 2.79
C GLU A 158 -19.40 16.87 2.22
N GLU A 159 -20.54 17.53 2.03
CA GLU A 159 -20.63 19.00 1.88
C GLU A 159 -20.38 19.70 3.23
N ASP A 160 -21.00 19.17 4.28
CA ASP A 160 -20.90 19.64 5.66
C ASP A 160 -20.20 18.60 6.55
N LYS A 161 -19.85 19.02 7.77
CA LYS A 161 -19.32 18.14 8.81
C LYS A 161 -20.35 17.05 9.15
N ILE A 162 -19.87 15.81 9.29
CA ILE A 162 -20.69 14.69 9.75
C ILE A 162 -20.59 14.58 11.27
N ASP A 163 -21.73 14.64 11.95
CA ASP A 163 -21.79 14.46 13.40
C ASP A 163 -21.96 12.99 13.78
N PHE A 164 -21.28 12.60 14.87
CA PHE A 164 -21.30 11.25 15.41
C PHE A 164 -21.60 11.26 16.90
N THR A 165 -22.36 10.27 17.37
CA THR A 165 -22.46 9.97 18.80
C THR A 165 -21.17 9.27 19.27
N ALA A 166 -20.92 9.28 20.58
CA ALA A 166 -19.75 8.58 21.13
C ALA A 166 -19.76 7.06 20.83
N GLU A 167 -20.95 6.47 20.78
CA GLU A 167 -21.16 5.05 20.47
C GLU A 167 -20.83 4.73 19.02
N GLU A 168 -21.25 5.59 18.08
CA GLU A 168 -20.91 5.47 16.66
C GLU A 168 -19.40 5.60 16.45
N VAL A 169 -18.75 6.57 17.10
CA VAL A 169 -17.29 6.75 17.02
C VAL A 169 -16.57 5.49 17.48
N ALA A 170 -16.95 4.92 18.62
CA ALA A 170 -16.33 3.72 19.17
C ALA A 170 -16.52 2.51 18.25
N ALA A 171 -17.75 2.31 17.73
CA ALA A 171 -18.08 1.20 16.85
C ALA A 171 -17.36 1.30 15.50
N LEU A 172 -17.40 2.48 14.85
CA LEU A 172 -16.73 2.71 13.56
C LEU A 172 -15.22 2.56 13.67
N THR A 173 -14.60 3.17 14.68
CA THR A 173 -13.14 3.08 14.87
C THR A 173 -12.72 1.61 15.00
N LYS A 174 -13.43 0.82 15.81
CA LYS A 174 -13.14 -0.61 15.96
C LYS A 174 -13.37 -1.38 14.66
N ARG A 175 -14.43 -1.08 13.90
CA ARG A 175 -14.70 -1.73 12.61
C ARG A 175 -13.58 -1.43 11.61
N ILE A 176 -13.17 -0.17 11.48
CA ILE A 176 -12.10 0.28 10.56
C ILE A 176 -10.77 -0.39 10.89
N GLN A 177 -10.39 -0.44 12.17
CA GLN A 177 -9.13 -1.02 12.62
C GLN A 177 -9.01 -2.54 12.39
N ASN A 178 -10.13 -3.24 12.22
CA ASN A 178 -10.19 -4.69 12.09
C ASN A 178 -10.67 -5.18 10.70
N ALA A 179 -10.86 -4.26 9.76
CA ALA A 179 -11.37 -4.56 8.42
C ALA A 179 -10.33 -5.23 7.50
#